data_AF-A0A3E0N3J5-F1
#
_entry.id   AF-A0A3E0N3J5-F1
#
_cell.length_a   1.000
_cell.length_b   1.000
_cell.length_c   1.000
_cell.angle_alpha   90.00
_cell.angle_beta   90.00
_cell.angle_gamma   90.00
#
_symmetry.space_group_name_H-M   'P 1'
#
loop_
_entity.id
_entity.type
_entity.pdbx_description
1 polymer ?
#
loop_
_entity_poly.entity_id
_entity_poly.type
_entity_poly.pdbx_seq_one_letter_code
_entity_poly.pdbx_strand_id
1 'polypeptide(L)'
;MYRNLQLTTLALLIALTTQIASAGVLVPAAAGDPAIPDLVYDASTGEVSLLPDASSIIGYSLQNATNSFIPGNHTPILVGVTTALTSQVEEAALAPGSGSIGLVFPAGLDLAGLTSLLTVNTVSRSLGSPLVPFDLQVVNPPTTSGGADGVVPEPSTYAMSLLGIAALGLYSWRRRRQSN
;
A
#
# COMPACT_ATOMS: atom_id res chain seq x y z
N MET A 1 -15.08 25.35 52.33
CA MET A 1 -15.49 25.90 51.01
C MET A 1 -14.39 25.70 49.95
N TYR A 2 -13.78 24.51 49.83
CA TYR A 2 -12.75 24.19 48.81
C TYR A 2 -12.61 22.67 48.62
N ARG A 3 -13.62 21.99 48.05
CA ARG A 3 -13.47 20.55 47.74
C ARG A 3 -14.20 20.05 46.49
N ASN A 4 -14.56 20.95 45.58
CA ASN A 4 -15.32 20.61 44.37
C ASN A 4 -14.73 21.18 43.06
N LEU A 5 -13.54 21.79 43.08
CA LEU A 5 -12.92 22.36 41.87
C LEU A 5 -11.80 21.52 41.24
N GLN A 6 -11.40 20.41 41.86
CA GLN A 6 -10.32 19.55 41.33
C GLN A 6 -10.86 18.42 40.42
N LEU A 7 -12.15 18.08 40.51
CA LEU A 7 -12.72 16.98 39.71
C LEU A 7 -13.17 17.40 38.30
N THR A 8 -13.49 18.68 38.08
CA THR A 8 -13.97 19.15 36.78
C THR A 8 -12.86 19.39 35.76
N THR A 9 -11.64 19.73 36.20
CA THR A 9 -10.48 19.87 35.32
C THR A 9 -9.86 18.53 34.92
N LEU A 10 -9.92 17.51 35.78
CA LEU A 10 -9.37 16.18 35.46
C LEU A 10 -10.24 15.42 34.44
N ALA A 11 -11.56 15.63 34.45
CA ALA A 11 -12.47 15.02 33.48
C ALA A 11 -12.30 15.59 32.06
N LEU A 12 -11.87 16.85 31.94
CA LEU A 12 -11.65 17.48 30.63
C LEU A 12 -10.32 17.02 29.98
N LEU A 13 -9.31 16.68 30.78
CA LEU A 13 -8.02 16.20 30.28
C LEU A 13 -8.06 14.71 29.88
N ILE A 14 -8.94 13.91 30.49
CA ILE A 14 -9.13 12.50 30.14
C ILE A 14 -10.03 12.37 28.89
N ALA A 15 -10.99 13.29 28.69
CA ALA A 15 -11.81 13.29 27.48
C ALA A 15 -11.04 13.66 26.20
N LEU A 16 -9.86 14.30 26.32
CA LEU A 16 -9.05 14.72 25.18
C LEU A 16 -8.06 13.64 24.68
N THR A 17 -7.98 12.47 25.32
CA THR A 17 -7.06 11.40 24.91
C THR A 17 -7.74 10.21 24.21
N THR A 18 -9.07 10.21 24.09
CA THR A 18 -9.81 9.07 23.51
C THR A 18 -10.65 9.40 22.27
N GLN A 19 -10.51 10.59 21.69
CA GLN A 19 -11.12 10.93 20.40
C GLN A 19 -10.08 11.34 19.36
N ILE A 20 -9.20 10.40 19.02
CA ILE A 20 -8.94 10.21 17.60
C ILE A 20 -10.06 9.29 17.14
N ALA A 21 -11.23 9.88 16.92
CA ALA A 21 -12.08 9.33 15.88
C ALA A 21 -11.16 9.29 14.66
N SER A 22 -10.83 8.10 14.21
CA SER A 22 -10.34 7.87 12.86
C SER A 22 -11.40 8.48 11.95
N ALA A 23 -11.25 9.77 11.65
CA ALA A 23 -11.82 10.36 10.46
C ALA A 23 -11.19 9.51 9.38
N GLY A 24 -11.96 8.53 8.88
CA GLY A 24 -11.50 7.39 8.12
C GLY A 24 -10.24 7.76 7.39
N VAL A 25 -9.09 7.43 7.98
CA VAL A 25 -7.91 7.21 7.17
C VAL A 25 -8.46 6.11 6.30
N LEU A 26 -8.71 6.45 5.04
CA LEU A 26 -8.81 5.47 3.99
C LEU A 26 -7.43 4.83 4.03
N VAL A 27 -7.22 3.94 5.00
CA VAL A 27 -6.22 2.90 4.93
C VAL A 27 -6.62 2.29 3.59
N PRO A 28 -5.76 2.43 2.55
CA PRO A 28 -6.02 1.75 1.30
C PRO A 28 -6.48 0.35 1.65
N ALA A 29 -7.50 -0.16 0.93
CA ALA A 29 -7.90 -1.55 1.10
C ALA A 29 -6.63 -2.40 1.23
N ALA A 30 -6.61 -3.32 2.20
CA ALA A 30 -5.42 -4.12 2.43
C ALA A 30 -5.02 -4.72 1.09
N ALA A 31 -3.85 -4.31 0.55
CA ALA A 31 -3.42 -4.64 -0.80
C ALA A 31 -3.83 -6.07 -1.16
N GLY A 32 -4.79 -6.22 -2.08
CA GLY A 32 -5.40 -7.50 -2.44
C GLY A 32 -6.77 -7.75 -1.82
N ASP A 33 -7.62 -6.72 -1.69
CA ASP A 33 -9.03 -6.93 -1.38
C ASP A 33 -9.74 -7.60 -2.58
N PRO A 34 -10.20 -8.87 -2.45
CA PRO A 34 -10.81 -9.59 -3.57
C PRO A 34 -12.17 -9.01 -4.03
N ALA A 35 -12.73 -8.03 -3.32
CA ALA A 35 -13.96 -7.33 -3.69
C ALA A 35 -13.74 -6.04 -4.49
N ILE A 36 -12.49 -5.62 -4.69
CA ILE A 36 -12.11 -4.39 -5.38
C ILE A 36 -11.12 -4.74 -6.50
N PRO A 37 -11.29 -4.20 -7.71
CA PRO A 37 -10.30 -4.42 -8.75
C PRO A 37 -8.95 -3.82 -8.37
N ASP A 38 -7.87 -4.54 -8.69
CA ASP A 38 -6.51 -4.15 -8.35
C ASP A 38 -5.81 -3.46 -9.52
N LEU A 39 -5.03 -2.44 -9.20
CA LEU A 39 -3.98 -1.90 -10.04
C LEU A 39 -2.64 -2.35 -9.45
N VAL A 40 -2.06 -3.38 -10.08
CA VAL A 40 -0.77 -3.94 -9.68
C VAL A 40 0.33 -3.24 -10.46
N TYR A 41 1.22 -2.59 -9.74
CA TYR A 41 2.37 -1.87 -10.27
C TYR A 41 3.66 -2.60 -9.90
N ASP A 42 4.51 -2.88 -10.89
CA ASP A 42 5.86 -3.41 -10.67
C ASP A 42 6.86 -2.27 -10.54
N ALA A 43 7.38 -2.08 -9.34
CA ALA A 43 8.32 -0.99 -9.08
C ALA A 43 9.70 -1.19 -9.72
N SER A 44 10.04 -2.41 -10.16
CA SER A 44 11.30 -2.65 -10.85
C SER A 44 11.27 -2.22 -12.31
N THR A 45 10.11 -2.29 -12.97
CA THR A 45 9.96 -2.06 -14.42
C THR A 45 9.09 -0.86 -14.77
N GLY A 46 8.17 -0.47 -13.89
CA GLY A 46 7.13 0.50 -14.22
C GLY A 46 5.89 -0.12 -14.89
N GLU A 47 5.82 -1.46 -14.96
CA GLU A 47 4.68 -2.18 -15.53
C GLU A 47 3.43 -2.03 -14.67
N VAL A 48 2.28 -1.91 -15.32
CA VAL A 48 0.98 -1.89 -14.66
C VAL A 48 0.09 -2.99 -15.22
N SER A 49 -0.51 -3.77 -14.33
CA SER A 49 -1.50 -4.79 -14.64
C SER A 49 -2.81 -4.52 -13.92
N LEU A 50 -3.92 -4.68 -14.64
CA LEU A 50 -5.26 -4.54 -14.11
C LEU A 50 -5.81 -5.93 -13.81
N LEU A 51 -6.10 -6.20 -12.54
CA LEU A 51 -6.78 -7.43 -12.14
C LEU A 51 -8.23 -7.13 -11.75
N PRO A 52 -9.21 -7.83 -12.35
CA PRO A 52 -10.58 -7.69 -11.96
C PRO A 52 -10.78 -8.37 -10.61
N ASP A 53 -11.79 -7.89 -9.90
CA ASP A 53 -12.33 -8.59 -8.75
C ASP A 53 -13.26 -9.73 -9.19
N ALA A 54 -14.22 -10.11 -8.35
CA ALA A 54 -15.29 -11.05 -8.73
C ALA A 54 -16.18 -10.57 -9.91
N SER A 55 -15.96 -9.37 -10.45
CA SER A 55 -16.66 -8.85 -11.63
C SER A 55 -15.70 -8.67 -12.82
N SER A 56 -15.88 -7.60 -13.59
CA SER A 56 -15.14 -7.32 -14.80
C SER A 56 -14.63 -5.89 -14.82
N ILE A 57 -13.66 -5.59 -15.67
CA ILE A 57 -13.24 -4.23 -15.97
C ILE A 57 -13.67 -3.91 -17.40
N ILE A 58 -14.50 -2.88 -17.56
CA ILE A 58 -14.93 -2.38 -18.87
C ILE A 58 -14.37 -0.99 -19.18
N GLY A 59 -13.73 -0.36 -18.20
CA GLY A 59 -13.02 0.89 -18.41
C GLY A 59 -12.28 1.34 -17.16
N TYR A 60 -11.31 2.22 -17.35
CA TYR A 60 -10.50 2.78 -16.29
C TYR A 60 -10.03 4.19 -16.64
N SER A 61 -9.78 4.98 -15.59
CA SER A 61 -9.21 6.32 -15.70
C SER A 61 -8.10 6.50 -14.69
N LEU A 62 -6.88 6.71 -15.21
CA LEU A 62 -5.68 6.99 -14.45
C LEU A 62 -5.21 8.39 -14.83
N GLN A 63 -5.04 9.27 -13.84
CA GLN A 63 -4.54 10.63 -14.07
C GLN A 63 -3.47 10.99 -13.04
N ASN A 64 -2.53 11.82 -13.47
CA ASN A 64 -1.52 12.42 -12.61
C ASN A 64 -1.41 13.92 -12.90
N ALA A 65 -0.95 14.69 -11.91
CA ALA A 65 -0.70 16.13 -12.07
C ALA A 65 0.71 16.45 -12.61
N THR A 66 1.61 15.46 -12.64
CA THR A 66 3.05 15.65 -12.89
C THR A 66 3.49 15.38 -14.32
N ASN A 67 2.57 14.98 -15.21
CA ASN A 67 2.85 14.55 -16.58
C ASN A 67 3.90 13.42 -16.65
N SER A 68 3.78 12.43 -15.76
CA SER A 68 4.82 11.41 -15.51
C SER A 68 4.54 10.06 -16.18
N PHE A 69 3.38 9.86 -16.82
CA PHE A 69 3.11 8.62 -17.55
C PHE A 69 3.93 8.53 -18.83
N ILE A 70 4.15 7.30 -19.29
CA ILE A 70 4.92 6.97 -20.49
C ILE A 70 3.95 6.44 -21.56
N PRO A 71 3.26 7.32 -22.31
CA PRO A 71 2.18 6.91 -23.21
C PRO A 71 2.66 6.02 -24.36
N GLY A 72 3.92 6.14 -24.78
CA GLY A 72 4.51 5.29 -25.84
C GLY A 72 4.63 3.81 -25.46
N ASN A 73 4.51 3.49 -24.18
CA ASN A 73 4.53 2.12 -23.66
C ASN A 73 3.14 1.60 -23.28
N HIS A 74 2.08 2.39 -23.53
CA HIS A 74 0.72 1.95 -23.22
C HIS A 74 0.27 0.88 -24.21
N THR A 75 -0.23 -0.22 -23.67
CA THR A 75 -0.74 -1.35 -24.42
C THR A 75 -2.23 -1.46 -24.13
N PRO A 76 -3.12 -1.02 -25.05
CA PRO A 76 -4.56 -1.08 -24.84
C PRO A 76 -5.02 -2.53 -24.70
N ILE A 77 -5.83 -2.84 -23.68
CA ILE A 77 -6.33 -4.20 -23.43
C ILE A 77 -7.84 -4.33 -23.63
N LEU A 78 -8.55 -3.20 -23.68
CA LEU A 78 -9.97 -3.13 -23.97
C LEU A 78 -10.12 -2.74 -25.44
N VAL A 79 -10.81 -3.56 -26.24
CA VAL A 79 -10.99 -3.28 -27.68
C VAL A 79 -12.04 -2.16 -27.87
N GLY A 80 -11.69 -0.94 -27.48
CA GLY A 80 -12.58 0.22 -27.38
C GLY A 80 -11.87 1.56 -27.62
N VAL A 81 -12.24 2.57 -26.82
CA VAL A 81 -11.65 3.91 -26.89
C VAL A 81 -10.48 3.97 -25.92
N THR A 82 -9.34 4.48 -26.40
CA THR A 82 -8.12 4.60 -25.62
C THR A 82 -7.56 6.01 -25.68
N THR A 83 -7.11 6.51 -24.54
CA THR A 83 -6.37 7.76 -24.39
C THR A 83 -5.05 7.47 -23.68
N ALA A 84 -3.93 7.86 -24.28
CA ALA A 84 -2.61 7.75 -23.65
C ALA A 84 -1.85 9.08 -23.81
N LEU A 85 -1.72 9.80 -22.71
CA LEU A 85 -1.00 11.06 -22.55
C LEU A 85 -0.07 10.96 -21.34
N THR A 86 0.85 11.90 -21.19
CA THR A 86 1.75 11.95 -20.03
C THR A 86 1.01 12.24 -18.71
N SER A 87 -0.15 12.91 -18.77
CA SER A 87 -1.02 13.18 -17.61
C SER A 87 -2.13 12.15 -17.40
N GLN A 88 -2.44 11.33 -18.40
CA GLN A 88 -3.70 10.59 -18.45
C GLN A 88 -3.57 9.30 -19.26
N VAL A 89 -3.97 8.17 -18.66
CA VAL A 89 -4.11 6.89 -19.36
C VAL A 89 -5.51 6.37 -19.06
N GLU A 90 -6.31 6.22 -20.11
CA GLU A 90 -7.70 5.79 -19.98
C GLU A 90 -8.07 4.83 -21.09
N GLU A 91 -8.99 3.96 -20.75
CA GLU A 91 -9.57 3.05 -21.71
C GLU A 91 -11.01 2.74 -21.34
N ALA A 92 -11.87 2.58 -22.33
CA ALA A 92 -13.24 2.16 -22.11
C ALA A 92 -13.75 1.33 -23.30
N ALA A 93 -14.41 0.22 -23.01
CA ALA A 93 -15.06 -0.63 -23.99
C ALA A 93 -16.38 -1.17 -23.44
N LEU A 94 -17.15 -1.83 -24.31
CA LEU A 94 -18.35 -2.58 -23.91
C LEU A 94 -18.02 -4.05 -23.58
N ALA A 95 -16.84 -4.51 -24.01
CA ALA A 95 -16.33 -5.83 -23.71
C ALA A 95 -15.36 -5.74 -22.53
N PRO A 96 -15.43 -6.69 -21.57
CA PRO A 96 -14.51 -6.69 -20.45
C PRO A 96 -13.11 -7.12 -20.86
N GLY A 97 -12.10 -6.63 -20.14
CA GLY A 97 -10.71 -7.04 -20.31
C GLY A 97 -9.87 -6.78 -19.06
N SER A 98 -8.74 -7.47 -18.98
CA SER A 98 -7.81 -7.43 -17.85
C SER A 98 -6.43 -7.90 -18.30
N GLY A 99 -5.39 -7.53 -17.56
CA GLY A 99 -4.02 -7.85 -17.90
C GLY A 99 -3.11 -6.62 -17.87
N SER A 100 -1.92 -6.77 -18.46
CA SER A 100 -0.92 -5.71 -18.51
C SER A 100 -1.30 -4.61 -19.49
N ILE A 101 -1.25 -3.37 -19.01
CA ILE A 101 -1.37 -2.17 -19.85
C ILE A 101 0.01 -1.60 -20.24
N GLY A 102 1.09 -2.31 -19.90
CA GLY A 102 2.47 -1.97 -20.25
C GLY A 102 3.20 -1.11 -19.20
N LEU A 103 4.39 -0.64 -19.59
CA LEU A 103 5.32 0.15 -18.75
C LEU A 103 4.91 1.63 -18.69
N VAL A 104 3.71 1.89 -18.21
CA VAL A 104 3.08 3.20 -18.28
C VAL A 104 3.50 4.15 -17.16
N PHE A 105 4.03 3.63 -16.05
CA PHE A 105 4.43 4.44 -14.88
C PHE A 105 5.96 4.55 -14.80
N PRO A 106 6.50 5.59 -14.13
CA PRO A 106 7.91 5.62 -13.75
C PRO A 106 8.24 4.41 -12.87
N ALA A 107 9.40 3.79 -13.06
CA ALA A 107 9.90 2.75 -12.16
C ALA A 107 10.38 3.35 -10.81
N GLY A 108 10.48 2.51 -9.78
CA GLY A 108 11.06 2.84 -8.48
C GLY A 108 10.12 3.53 -7.50
N LEU A 109 8.81 3.47 -7.70
CA LEU A 109 7.84 4.01 -6.75
C LEU A 109 7.49 2.96 -5.69
N ASP A 110 7.40 3.38 -4.43
CA ASP A 110 6.71 2.59 -3.41
C ASP A 110 5.20 2.91 -3.41
N LEU A 111 4.43 2.28 -2.54
CA LEU A 111 2.98 2.49 -2.47
C LEU A 111 2.62 3.95 -2.18
N ALA A 112 3.41 4.64 -1.36
CA ALA A 112 3.20 6.06 -1.06
C ALA A 112 3.47 6.94 -2.28
N GLY A 113 4.57 6.67 -3.00
CA GLY A 113 4.91 7.33 -4.26
C GLY A 113 3.84 7.11 -5.33
N LEU A 114 3.35 5.88 -5.47
CA LEU A 114 2.27 5.52 -6.40
C LEU A 114 0.97 6.26 -6.07
N THR A 115 0.59 6.27 -4.79
CA THR A 115 -0.61 6.99 -4.32
C THR A 115 -0.48 8.50 -4.53
N SER A 116 0.72 9.05 -4.35
CA SER A 116 0.98 10.47 -4.60
C SER A 116 1.04 10.81 -6.09
N LEU A 117 1.41 9.86 -6.95
CA LEU A 117 1.43 10.02 -8.40
C LEU A 117 0.01 10.18 -8.94
N LEU A 118 -0.91 9.35 -8.46
CA LEU A 118 -2.26 9.22 -8.98
C LEU A 118 -3.20 10.23 -8.33
N THR A 119 -3.72 11.17 -9.14
CA THR A 119 -4.81 12.07 -8.73
C THR A 119 -6.17 11.47 -9.03
N VAL A 120 -6.26 10.58 -10.03
CA VAL A 120 -7.44 9.77 -10.34
C VAL A 120 -6.99 8.33 -10.58
N ASN A 121 -7.67 7.37 -9.96
CA ASN A 121 -7.39 5.94 -10.07
C ASN A 121 -8.70 5.13 -10.07
N THR A 122 -9.61 5.42 -11.01
CA THR A 122 -10.95 4.85 -10.98
C THR A 122 -11.16 3.78 -12.04
N VAL A 123 -12.07 2.85 -11.74
CA VAL A 123 -12.44 1.73 -12.58
C VAL A 123 -13.95 1.62 -12.72
N SER A 124 -14.40 1.29 -13.94
CA SER A 124 -15.78 0.95 -14.25
C SER A 124 -15.92 -0.55 -14.43
N ARG A 125 -16.84 -1.14 -13.65
CA ARG A 125 -17.02 -2.59 -13.60
C ARG A 125 -18.10 -3.10 -14.55
N SER A 126 -19.12 -2.27 -14.78
CA SER A 126 -20.27 -2.55 -15.65
C SER A 126 -20.93 -1.25 -16.09
N LEU A 127 -21.76 -1.30 -17.13
CA LEU A 127 -22.47 -0.12 -17.61
C LEU A 127 -23.49 0.35 -16.57
N GLY A 128 -23.42 1.63 -16.21
CA GLY A 128 -24.34 2.24 -15.25
C GLY A 128 -24.04 1.95 -13.78
N SER A 129 -23.01 1.16 -13.46
CA SER A 129 -22.54 1.04 -12.08
C SER A 129 -21.71 2.25 -11.66
N PRO A 130 -21.71 2.63 -10.37
CA PRO A 130 -20.78 3.63 -9.84
C PRO A 130 -19.32 3.29 -10.16
N LEU A 131 -18.51 4.31 -10.40
CA LEU A 131 -17.06 4.16 -10.49
C LEU A 131 -16.51 3.86 -9.09
N VAL A 132 -15.54 2.95 -9.03
CA VAL A 132 -14.87 2.54 -7.80
C VAL A 132 -13.38 2.89 -7.96
N PRO A 133 -12.68 3.32 -6.90
CA PRO A 133 -11.22 3.40 -6.97
C PRO A 133 -10.60 1.99 -7.09
N PHE A 134 -9.46 1.89 -7.77
CA PHE A 134 -8.65 0.69 -7.71
C PHE A 134 -8.07 0.50 -6.30
N ASP A 135 -7.91 -0.75 -5.91
CA ASP A 135 -6.96 -1.12 -4.86
C ASP A 135 -5.55 -1.07 -5.43
N LEU A 136 -4.63 -0.39 -4.74
CA LEU A 136 -3.28 -0.14 -5.24
C LEU A 136 -2.32 -1.17 -4.65
N GLN A 137 -1.66 -1.92 -5.51
CA GLN A 137 -0.67 -2.90 -5.09
C GLN A 137 0.68 -2.61 -5.75
N VAL A 138 1.74 -2.69 -4.96
CA VAL A 138 3.11 -2.57 -5.45
C VAL A 138 3.82 -3.91 -5.29
N VAL A 139 4.29 -4.47 -6.39
CA VAL A 139 5.18 -5.63 -6.40
C VAL A 139 6.62 -5.17 -6.61
N ASN A 140 7.56 -5.93 -6.07
CA ASN A 140 8.98 -5.59 -6.05
C ASN A 140 9.27 -4.16 -5.57
N PRO A 141 8.63 -3.67 -4.49
CA PRO A 141 8.80 -2.28 -4.05
C PRO A 141 10.30 -1.98 -3.81
N PRO A 142 10.76 -0.74 -4.10
CA PRO A 142 12.10 -0.34 -3.73
C PRO A 142 12.24 -0.58 -2.22
N THR A 143 13.36 -1.16 -1.80
CA THR A 143 13.64 -1.45 -0.39
C THR A 143 13.83 -0.15 0.38
N THR A 144 12.76 0.61 0.60
CA THR A 144 12.73 1.73 1.52
C THR A 144 12.76 1.14 2.92
N SER A 145 13.93 1.26 3.54
CA SER A 145 14.20 0.80 4.90
C SER A 145 13.32 1.58 5.88
N GLY A 146 12.08 1.14 6.10
CA GLY A 146 11.15 1.88 6.96
C GLY A 146 9.73 1.35 7.14
N GLY A 147 9.34 0.28 6.46
CA GLY A 147 8.00 -0.33 6.60
C GLY A 147 8.11 -1.81 6.94
N ALA A 148 7.34 -2.25 7.92
CA ALA A 148 7.40 -3.56 8.58
C ALA A 148 6.94 -4.75 7.72
N ASP A 149 7.39 -4.86 6.47
CA ASP A 149 7.17 -6.04 5.64
C ASP A 149 8.34 -7.02 5.82
N GLY A 150 8.09 -8.02 6.65
CA GLY A 150 8.95 -9.18 6.84
C GLY A 150 10.34 -8.82 7.34
N VAL A 151 10.49 -8.69 8.66
CA VAL A 151 11.81 -8.71 9.31
C VAL A 151 12.45 -10.06 9.01
N VAL A 152 13.12 -10.18 7.87
CA VAL A 152 14.13 -11.19 7.61
C VAL A 152 15.32 -10.72 8.44
N PRO A 153 15.66 -11.41 9.55
CA PRO A 153 16.75 -10.96 10.39
C PRO A 153 18.03 -10.96 9.55
N GLU A 154 18.69 -9.81 9.48
CA GLU A 154 19.99 -9.71 8.82
C GLU A 154 20.94 -10.77 9.42
N PRO A 155 21.96 -11.26 8.69
CA PRO A 155 22.89 -12.27 9.20
C PRO A 155 23.49 -11.91 10.57
N SER A 156 23.66 -10.61 10.82
CA SER A 156 24.09 -10.02 12.09
C SER A 156 23.13 -10.29 13.25
N THR A 157 21.83 -10.35 13.01
CA THR A 157 20.79 -10.62 14.02
C THR A 157 20.85 -12.07 14.49
N TYR A 158 21.12 -13.01 13.58
CA TYR A 158 21.42 -14.40 13.95
C TYR A 158 22.73 -14.52 14.75
N ALA A 159 23.77 -13.78 14.34
CA ALA A 159 25.03 -13.77 15.08
C ALA A 159 24.85 -13.23 16.50
N MET A 160 24.10 -12.14 16.68
CA MET A 160 23.86 -11.52 17.99
C MET A 160 22.95 -12.37 18.89
N SER A 161 21.92 -13.01 18.33
CA SER A 161 21.07 -13.91 19.11
C SER A 161 21.82 -15.16 19.60
N LEU A 162 22.67 -15.75 18.75
CA LEU A 162 23.53 -16.87 19.15
C LEU A 162 24.55 -16.46 20.22
N LEU A 163 25.18 -15.29 20.07
CA LEU A 163 26.08 -14.74 21.09
C LEU A 163 25.36 -14.50 22.42
N GLY A 164 24.15 -13.94 22.38
CA GLY A 164 23.32 -13.71 23.57
C GLY A 164 23.00 -15.00 24.32
N ILE A 165 22.60 -16.05 23.60
CA ILE A 165 22.30 -17.37 24.19
C ILE A 165 23.57 -18.02 24.74
N ALA A 166 24.69 -17.95 24.02
CA ALA A 166 25.97 -18.50 24.48
C ALA A 166 26.47 -17.82 25.76
N ALA A 167 26.35 -16.49 25.85
CA ALA A 167 26.72 -15.72 27.04
C ALA A 167 25.87 -16.10 28.26
N LEU A 168 24.56 -16.25 28.08
CA LEU A 168 23.64 -16.69 29.15
C LEU A 168 23.93 -18.12 29.61
N GLY A 169 24.23 -19.02 28.66
CA GLY A 169 24.63 -20.40 28.95
C GLY A 169 25.88 -20.46 29.83
N LEU A 170 26.95 -19.76 29.43
CA LEU A 170 28.21 -19.71 30.17
C LEU A 170 28.05 -19.06 31.55
N TYR A 171 27.25 -17.99 31.66
CA TYR A 171 26.99 -17.33 32.94
C TYR A 171 26.26 -18.24 33.93
N SER A 172 25.23 -18.97 33.47
CA SER A 172 24.46 -19.89 34.31
C SER A 172 25.31 -21.07 34.82
N TRP A 173 26.25 -21.56 34.01
CA TRP A 173 27.16 -22.63 34.38
C TRP A 173 28.19 -22.20 35.43
N ARG A 174 28.74 -20.99 35.31
CA ARG A 174 29.63 -20.41 36.33
C ARG A 174 28.94 -20.25 37.67
N ARG A 175 27.69 -19.79 37.68
CA ARG A 175 26.93 -19.59 38.93
C ARG A 175 26.66 -20.91 39.67
N ARG A 176 26.38 -22.00 38.95
CA ARG A 176 26.19 -23.34 39.55
C ARG A 176 27.46 -23.93 40.16
N ARG A 177 28.65 -23.52 39.68
CA ARG A 177 29.93 -23.96 40.25
C ARG A 177 30.34 -23.22 41.53
N GLN A 178 29.66 -22.12 41.86
CA GLN A 178 29.92 -21.36 43.10
C GLN A 178 28.98 -21.76 44.24
N SER A 179 27.99 -22.61 43.98
CA SER A 179 27.00 -23.08 44.97
C SER A 179 27.21 -24.55 45.39
N ASN A 180 28.35 -25.15 45.05
CA ASN A 180 28.84 -26.45 45.50
C ASN A 180 30.21 -26.26 46.13
#